data_AF-A0A380JDW1-F1
#
_entry.id   AF-A0A380JDW1-F1
#
_cell.length_a   1.000
_cell.length_b   1.000
_cell.length_c   1.000
_cell.angle_alpha   90.00
_cell.angle_beta   90.00
_cell.angle_gamma   90.00
#
_symmetry.space_group_name_H-M   'P 1'
#
loop_
_entity.id
_entity.type
_entity.pdbx_description
1 polymer ?
#
loop_
_entity_poly.entity_id
_entity_poly.type
_entity_poly.pdbx_seq_one_letter_code
_entity_poly.pdbx_strand_id
1 'polypeptide(L)' 'MKTIGLIGGMSRESTIPYYQLINETVKEELGGLHSAKIILFSVDFDEIEKCQTQGDWEKSGEILGRAA' A
#
# COMPACT_ATOMS: atom_id res chain seq x y z
N MET A 1 -10.91 9.80 -12.30
CA MET A 1 -10.45 8.73 -11.39
C MET A 1 -10.61 9.17 -9.94
N LYS A 2 -10.99 8.26 -9.04
CA LYS A 2 -10.89 8.47 -7.58
C LYS A 2 -9.43 8.33 -7.15
N THR A 3 -9.05 8.93 -6.02
CA THR A 3 -7.74 8.68 -5.39
C THR A 3 -7.81 7.36 -4.61
N ILE A 4 -6.84 6.47 -4.82
CA ILE A 4 -6.72 5.23 -4.04
C ILE A 4 -5.70 5.42 -2.92
N GLY A 5 -6.04 4.98 -1.71
CA GLY A 5 -5.11 4.84 -0.59
C GLY A 5 -4.54 3.43 -0.56
N LEU A 6 -3.21 3.31 -0.52
CA LEU A 6 -2.50 2.05 -0.37
C LEU A 6 -1.79 2.06 0.99
N ILE A 7 -2.05 1.03 1.80
CA ILE A 7 -1.23 0.74 2.98
C ILE A 7 -0.29 -0.39 2.59
N GLY A 8 0.96 -0.05 2.31
CA GLY A 8 1.99 -0.95 1.83
C GLY A 8 3.15 -1.07 2.81
N GLY A 9 4.28 -1.60 2.33
CA GLY A 9 5.45 -1.84 3.15
C GLY A 9 5.44 -3.20 3.86
N MET A 10 4.56 -4.14 3.48
CA MET A 10 4.43 -5.48 4.10
C MET A 10 4.66 -6.64 3.10
N SER A 11 5.77 -6.72 2.37
CA SER A 11 6.98 -5.89 2.44
C SER A 11 6.98 -4.75 1.41
N ARG A 12 8.04 -3.94 1.39
CA ARG A 12 8.19 -2.88 0.37
C ARG A 12 8.32 -3.47 -1.05
N GLU A 13 8.95 -4.63 -1.18
CA GLU A 13 9.19 -5.29 -2.47
C GLU A 13 7.86 -5.70 -3.13
N SER A 14 6.89 -6.17 -2.34
CA SER A 14 5.55 -6.52 -2.83
C SER A 14 4.66 -5.29 -3.10
N THR A 15 5.00 -4.12 -2.54
CA THR A 15 4.24 -2.88 -2.77
C THR A 15 4.56 -2.25 -4.12
N ILE A 16 5.79 -2.40 -4.62
CA ILE A 16 6.23 -1.85 -5.92
C ILE A 16 5.32 -2.32 -7.08
N PRO A 17 5.02 -3.63 -7.23
CA PRO A 17 4.11 -4.12 -8.26
C PRO A 17 2.72 -3.46 -8.23
N TYR A 18 2.15 -3.18 -7.05
CA TYR A 18 0.85 -2.50 -6.95
C TYR A 18 0.91 -1.10 -7.55
N TYR A 19 1.93 -0.31 -7.20
CA TYR A 19 2.10 1.04 -7.76
C TYR A 19 2.29 0.99 -9.28
N GLN A 20 3.10 0.04 -9.77
CA GLN A 20 3.37 -0.13 -11.20
C GLN A 20 2.10 -0.50 -11.96
N LEU A 21 1.44 -1.60 -11.60
CA LEU A 21 0.23 -2.08 -12.28
C LEU A 21 -0.87 -1.01 -12.30
N ILE A 22 -1.13 -0.34 -11.17
CA ILE A 22 -2.18 0.68 -11.10
C ILE A 22 -1.90 1.83 -12.08
N ASN A 23 -0.65 2.27 -12.19
CA ASN A 23 -0.28 3.33 -13.15
C ASN A 23 -0.30 2.84 -14.60
N GLU A 24 0.14 1.61 -14.86
CA GLU A 24 0.10 0.99 -16.18
C GLU A 24 -1.35 0.88 -16.67
N THR A 25 -2.27 0.35 -15.84
CA THR A 25 -3.69 0.27 -16.18
C THR A 25 -4.30 1.65 -16.42
N VAL A 26 -3.99 2.67 -15.61
CA VAL A 26 -4.51 4.02 -15.85
C VAL A 26 -4.00 4.61 -17.17
N LYS A 27 -2.74 4.34 -17.51
CA LYS A 27 -2.16 4.76 -18.79
C LYS A 27 -2.76 4.02 -19.98
N GLU A 28 -3.03 2.72 -19.85
CA GLU A 28 -3.68 1.90 -20.89
C GLU A 28 -5.10 2.40 -21.19
N GLU A 29 -5.88 2.72 -20.15
CA GLU A 29 -7.27 3.15 -20.29
C GLU A 29 -7.43 4.60 -20.76
N LEU A 30 -6.56 5.51 -20.31
CA LEU A 30 -6.69 6.95 -20.57
C LEU A 30 -5.69 7.50 -21.59
N GLY A 31 -4.62 6.77 -21.89
CA GLY A 31 -3.59 7.15 -22.85
C GLY A 31 -2.70 8.32 -22.41
N GLY A 32 -1.86 8.78 -23.33
CA GLY A 32 -0.99 9.94 -23.14
C GLY A 32 -0.03 9.79 -21.96
N LEU A 33 -0.03 10.81 -21.09
CA LEU A 33 0.79 10.88 -19.88
C LEU A 33 -0.06 10.74 -18.60
N HIS A 34 -1.23 10.11 -18.69
CA HIS A 34 -2.06 9.87 -17.52
C HIS A 34 -1.40 8.88 -16.57
N SER A 35 -1.48 9.19 -15.28
CA SER A 35 -1.04 8.37 -14.16
C SER A 35 -2.13 8.33 -13.09
N ALA A 36 -2.06 7.34 -12.20
CA ALA A 36 -3.03 7.16 -11.14
C ALA A 36 -2.84 8.17 -10.00
N LYS A 37 -3.95 8.63 -9.40
CA LYS A 37 -3.92 9.37 -8.14
C LYS A 37 -3.80 8.39 -6.97
N ILE A 38 -2.60 8.30 -6.38
CA ILE A 38 -2.28 7.35 -5.31
C ILE A 38 -1.76 8.10 -4.08
N ILE A 39 -2.23 7.73 -2.90
CA ILE A 39 -1.57 8.00 -1.62
C ILE A 39 -1.07 6.66 -1.10
N LEU A 40 0.24 6.55 -0.85
CA LEU A 40 0.87 5.35 -0.31
C LEU A 40 1.39 5.65 1.09
N PHE A 41 0.87 4.94 2.09
CA PHE A 41 1.47 4.86 3.40
C PHE A 41 2.29 3.57 3.49
N SER A 42 3.60 3.69 3.65
CA SER A 42 4.49 2.53 3.80
C SER A 42 4.84 2.35 5.26
N VAL A 43 4.37 1.27 5.87
CA VAL A 43 4.73 0.93 7.26
C VAL A 43 6.17 0.43 7.35
N ASP A 44 6.73 0.42 8.56
CA ASP A 44 7.89 -0.39 8.87
C ASP A 44 7.45 -1.85 9.04
N PHE A 45 7.94 -2.75 8.19
CA PHE A 45 7.48 -4.13 8.19
C PHE A 45 7.89 -4.88 9.46
N ASP A 46 9.03 -4.52 10.06
CA ASP A 46 9.54 -5.20 11.25
C ASP A 46 8.58 -5.03 12.44
N GLU A 47 7.92 -3.88 12.56
CA GLU A 47 6.90 -3.65 13.60
C GLU A 47 5.68 -4.57 13.40
N ILE A 48 5.22 -4.70 12.15
CA ILE A 48 4.06 -5.53 11.80
C ILE A 48 4.40 -7.02 11.96
N GLU A 49 5.55 -7.47 11.48
CA GLU A 49 6.00 -8.87 11.59
C GLU A 49 6.09 -9.30 13.05
N LYS A 50 6.63 -8.45 13.93
CA LYS A 50 6.68 -8.72 15.38
C LYS A 50 5.29 -8.91 15.97
N CYS A 51 4.32 -8.08 15.58
CA CYS A 51 2.94 -8.22 16.04
C CYS A 51 2.35 -9.56 15.56
N GLN A 52 2.55 -9.93 14.29
CA GLN A 52 2.06 -11.19 13.72
C GLN A 52 2.68 -12.41 14.40
N THR A 53 4.00 -12.43 14.58
CA THR A 53 4.74 -13.54 15.19
C THR A 53 4.39 -13.73 16.66
N GLN A 54 3.98 -12.67 17.37
CA GLN A 54 3.47 -12.73 18.75
C GLN A 54 1.97 -13.03 18.84
N GLY A 55 1.25 -13.07 17.71
CA GLY A 55 -0.20 -13.22 17.66
C GLY A 55 -0.98 -11.97 18.12
N ASP A 56 -0.32 -10.82 18.20
CA ASP A 56 -0.90 -9.53 18.62
C ASP A 56 -1.59 -8.83 17.43
N TRP A 57 -2.71 -9.39 17.00
CA TRP A 57 -3.49 -8.89 15.87
C TRP A 57 -4.17 -7.56 16.16
N GLU A 58 -4.49 -7.27 17.42
CA GLU A 58 -5.13 -6.02 17.84
C GLU A 58 -4.18 -4.84 17.61
N LYS A 59 -2.94 -4.94 18.10
CA LYS A 59 -1.92 -3.92 17.87
C LYS A 59 -1.59 -3.75 16.38
N SER A 60 -1.49 -4.85 15.63
CA SER A 60 -1.31 -4.78 14.18
C SER A 60 -2.44 -4.00 13.50
N GLY A 61 -3.68 -4.25 13.91
CA GLY A 61 -4.86 -3.50 13.46
C GLY A 61 -4.80 -2.02 13.81
N GLU A 62 -4.36 -1.65 15.01
CA GLU A 62 -4.20 -0.25 15.43
C GLU A 62 -3.13 0.49 14.62
N ILE A 63 -2.01 -0.16 14.29
CA ILE A 63 -0.96 0.42 13.46
C ILE A 63 -1.52 0.70 12.05
N LEU A 64 -2.16 -0.29 11.44
CA LEU A 64 -2.74 -0.15 10.10
C LEU A 64 -3.91 0.84 10.08
N GLY A 65 -4.72 0.87 11.14
CA GLY A 65 -5.85 1.80 11.27
C GLY A 65 -5.41 3.26 11.36
N ARG A 66 -4.25 3.56 11.96
CA ARG A 66 -3.68 4.92 12.00
C ARG A 66 -3.10 5.39 10.66
N ALA A 67 -2.85 4.46 9.74
CA ALA A 67 -2.35 4.77 8.40
C ALA A 67 -3.45 5.17 7.40
N ALA A 68 -4.73 5.06 7.80
CA ALA A 68 -5.93 5.38 7.01
C ALA A 68 -6.69 6.59 7.57
#